data_AF-X5YGN1-F1
#
_entry.id   AF-X5YGN1-F1
#
_cell.length_a   1.000
_cell.length_b   1.000
_cell.length_c   1.000
_cell.angle_alpha   90.00
_cell.angle_beta   90.00
_cell.angle_gamma   90.00
#
_symmetry.space_group_name_H-M   'P 1'
#
loop_
_entity.id
_entity.type
_entity.pdbx_description
1 polymer ?
#
loop_
_entity_poly.entity_id
_entity_poly.type
_entity_poly.pdbx_seq_one_letter_code
_entity_poly.pdbx_strand_id
1 'polypeptide(L)'
;MSDAASTHNLLARRFVREIIGAAIKDGATYAELMVIVESSQMAVLEVLNRHYDLTPQVSTGLLEGSLNRAIERFAGGRAKP
;
A
#
# COMPACT_ATOMS: atom_id res chain seq x y z
N MET A 1 19.09 -13.30 9.42
CA MET A 1 17.68 -13.24 8.98
C MET A 1 17.24 -11.79 9.09
N SER A 2 16.63 -11.21 8.06
CA SER A 2 15.89 -9.95 8.24
C SER A 2 14.62 -10.27 9.03
N ASP A 3 14.29 -9.45 10.02
CA ASP A 3 12.99 -9.52 10.67
C ASP A 3 11.90 -8.96 9.74
N ALA A 4 10.63 -9.22 10.08
CA ALA A 4 9.50 -8.78 9.28
C ALA A 4 9.46 -7.23 9.13
N ALA A 5 9.87 -6.51 10.17
CA ALA A 5 9.87 -5.04 10.20
C ALA A 5 10.91 -4.42 9.24
N SER A 6 12.14 -4.93 9.26
CA SER A 6 13.21 -4.50 8.35
C SER A 6 12.87 -4.82 6.90
N THR A 7 12.28 -5.99 6.65
CA THR A 7 11.80 -6.39 5.32
C THR A 7 10.68 -5.46 4.84
N HIS A 8 9.69 -5.18 5.68
CA HIS A 8 8.62 -4.22 5.38
C HIS A 8 9.19 -2.84 5.00
N ASN A 9 10.09 -2.30 5.82
CA ASN A 9 10.66 -0.97 5.59
C ASN A 9 11.49 -0.89 4.30
N LEU A 10 12.24 -1.96 3.99
CA LEU A 10 12.98 -2.06 2.73
C LEU A 10 12.03 -2.04 1.53
N LEU A 11 11.00 -2.88 1.54
CA LEU A 11 10.03 -2.97 0.45
C LEU A 11 9.23 -1.68 0.27
N ALA A 12 8.77 -1.07 1.37
CA ALA A 12 8.07 0.21 1.33
C ALA A 12 8.97 1.31 0.72
N ARG A 13 10.25 1.36 1.08
CA ARG A 13 11.20 2.32 0.51
C ARG A 13 11.40 2.11 -1.00
N ARG A 14 11.53 0.85 -1.44
CA ARG A 14 11.67 0.53 -2.86
C ARG A 14 10.41 0.93 -3.62
N PHE A 15 9.23 0.58 -3.13
CA PHE A 15 7.96 0.96 -3.75
C PHE A 15 7.86 2.48 -3.94
N VAL A 16 8.17 3.26 -2.90
CA VAL A 16 8.12 4.73 -2.98
C VAL A 16 9.15 5.29 -3.96
N ARG A 17 10.38 4.78 -3.98
CA ARG A 17 11.45 5.36 -4.82
C ARG A 17 11.39 4.90 -6.26
N GLU A 18 11.23 3.60 -6.47
CA GLU A 18 11.41 2.96 -7.76
C GLU A 18 10.11 2.91 -8.57
N ILE A 19 8.94 2.97 -7.92
CA ILE A 19 7.64 2.95 -8.60
C ILE A 19 7.00 4.34 -8.55
N ILE A 20 6.65 4.82 -7.36
CA ILE A 20 5.93 6.11 -7.22
C ILE A 20 6.84 7.28 -7.64
N GLY A 21 8.06 7.33 -7.14
CA GLY A 21 9.01 8.40 -7.43
C GLY A 21 9.40 8.45 -8.91
N ALA A 22 9.53 7.30 -9.57
CA ALA A 22 9.77 7.24 -11.01
C ALA A 22 8.57 7.76 -11.81
N ALA A 23 7.36 7.32 -11.50
CA ALA A 23 6.14 7.79 -12.17
C ALA A 23 5.96 9.32 -12.05
N ILE A 24 6.19 9.88 -10.86
CA ILE A 24 6.15 11.34 -10.65
C ILE A 24 7.19 12.06 -11.51
N LYS A 25 8.42 11.54 -11.56
CA LYS A 25 9.50 12.12 -12.36
C LYS A 25 9.18 12.11 -13.86
N ASP A 26 8.46 11.09 -14.31
CA ASP A 26 8.03 10.95 -15.71
C ASP A 26 6.75 11.75 -16.03
N GLY A 27 6.24 12.52 -15.07
CA GLY A 27 5.12 13.45 -15.27
C GLY A 27 3.74 12.83 -15.08
N ALA A 28 3.63 11.71 -14.34
CA ALA A 28 2.34 11.06 -14.08
C ALA A 28 1.34 12.03 -13.43
N THR A 29 0.14 12.02 -13.97
CA THR A 29 -1.02 12.73 -13.44
C THR A 29 -1.51 12.09 -12.14
N TYR A 30 -2.33 12.84 -11.39
CA TYR A 30 -2.99 12.29 -10.19
C TYR A 30 -3.81 11.03 -10.48
N ALA A 31 -4.48 10.97 -11.63
CA ALA A 31 -5.27 9.80 -12.02
C ALA A 31 -4.36 8.57 -12.23
N GLU A 32 -3.21 8.74 -12.88
CA GLU A 32 -2.26 7.65 -13.11
C GLU A 32 -1.61 7.17 -11.81
N LEU A 33 -1.31 8.08 -10.88
CA LEU A 33 -0.84 7.69 -9.54
C LEU A 33 -1.90 6.89 -8.76
N MET A 34 -3.19 7.24 -8.92
CA MET A 34 -4.28 6.47 -8.33
C MET A 34 -4.39 5.05 -8.91
N VAL A 35 -4.11 4.86 -10.20
CA VAL A 35 -4.05 3.53 -10.81
C VAL A 35 -2.97 2.66 -10.17
N ILE A 36 -1.81 3.23 -9.82
CA ILE A 36 -0.75 2.50 -9.11
C ILE A 36 -1.23 2.05 -7.73
N VAL A 37 -1.94 2.92 -7.01
CA VAL A 37 -2.51 2.60 -5.69
C VAL A 37 -3.52 1.47 -5.80
N GLU A 38 -4.48 1.57 -6.72
CA GLU A 38 -5.49 0.53 -6.96
C GLU A 38 -4.85 -0.80 -7.36
N SER A 39 -3.85 -0.76 -8.25
CA SER A 39 -3.10 -1.95 -8.67
C SER A 39 -2.39 -2.62 -7.50
N SER A 40 -1.82 -1.84 -6.57
CA SER A 40 -1.18 -2.39 -5.37
C SER A 40 -2.19 -3.06 -4.43
N GLN A 41 -3.38 -2.48 -4.28
CA GLN A 41 -4.45 -3.05 -3.48
C GLN A 41 -4.94 -4.37 -4.08
N MET A 42 -5.13 -4.42 -5.40
CA MET A 42 -5.49 -5.64 -6.11
C MET A 42 -4.43 -6.74 -5.94
N ALA A 43 -3.15 -6.39 -6.05
CA ALA A 43 -2.06 -7.35 -5.82
C ALA A 43 -2.07 -7.91 -4.39
N VAL A 44 -2.37 -7.10 -3.38
CA VAL A 44 -2.53 -7.56 -1.99
C VAL A 44 -3.70 -8.54 -1.87
N LEU A 45 -4.87 -8.21 -2.44
CA LEU A 45 -6.03 -9.10 -2.41
C LEU A 45 -5.73 -10.45 -3.08
N GLU A 46 -5.08 -10.43 -4.24
CA GLU A 46 -4.68 -11.65 -4.95
C GLU A 46 -3.74 -12.52 -4.11
N VAL A 47 -2.76 -11.92 -3.42
CA VAL A 47 -1.87 -12.66 -2.51
C VAL A 47 -2.66 -13.28 -1.36
N LEU A 48 -3.56 -12.52 -0.73
CA LEU A 48 -4.40 -13.02 0.37
C LEU A 48 -5.33 -14.14 -0.08
N ASN A 49 -5.92 -14.04 -1.27
CA ASN A 49 -6.84 -15.04 -1.80
C ASN A 49 -6.11 -16.29 -2.30
N ARG A 50 -5.02 -16.15 -3.05
CA ARG A 50 -4.35 -17.27 -3.73
C ARG A 50 -3.23 -17.94 -2.94
N HIS A 51 -2.55 -17.20 -2.06
CA HIS A 51 -1.43 -17.75 -1.28
C HIS A 51 -1.81 -18.05 0.17
N TYR A 52 -2.83 -17.39 0.69
CA TYR A 52 -3.32 -17.59 2.07
C TYR A 52 -4.73 -18.18 2.13
N ASP A 53 -5.34 -18.52 0.98
CA ASP A 53 -6.67 -19.14 0.85
C ASP A 53 -7.79 -18.40 1.61
N LEU A 54 -7.65 -17.08 1.79
CA LEU A 54 -8.68 -16.27 2.42
C LEU A 54 -9.82 -16.02 1.44
N THR A 55 -11.05 -15.95 1.95
CA THR A 55 -12.19 -15.55 1.11
C THR A 55 -12.03 -14.09 0.64
N PRO A 56 -12.65 -13.70 -0.49
CA PRO A 56 -12.65 -12.31 -0.94
C PRO A 56 -13.13 -11.34 0.15
N GLN A 57 -14.18 -11.71 0.88
CA GLN A 57 -14.77 -10.88 1.95
C GLN A 57 -13.76 -10.64 3.09
N VAL A 58 -13.06 -11.69 3.54
CA VAL A 58 -12.05 -11.56 4.59
C VAL A 58 -10.87 -10.71 4.12
N SER A 59 -10.42 -10.91 2.88
CA SER A 59 -9.28 -10.18 2.31
C SER A 59 -9.56 -8.69 2.18
N THR A 60 -10.74 -8.33 1.67
CA THR A 60 -11.20 -6.95 1.60
C THR A 60 -11.28 -6.33 3.00
N GLY A 61 -11.86 -7.02 3.98
CA GLY A 61 -11.94 -6.53 5.35
C GLY A 61 -10.57 -6.29 6.00
N LEU A 62 -9.59 -7.16 5.74
CA LEU A 62 -8.21 -6.97 6.21
C LEU A 62 -7.54 -5.76 5.57
N LEU A 63 -7.73 -5.57 4.25
CA LEU A 63 -7.19 -4.43 3.53
C LEU A 63 -7.81 -3.11 4.02
N GLU A 64 -9.14 -3.04 4.13
CA GLU A 64 -9.86 -1.88 4.66
C GLU A 64 -9.43 -1.56 6.10
N GLY A 65 -9.35 -2.57 6.97
CA GLY A 65 -8.88 -2.41 8.34
C GLY A 65 -7.42 -1.96 8.43
N SER A 66 -6.57 -2.32 7.46
CA SER A 66 -5.20 -1.82 7.35
C SER A 66 -5.18 -0.33 6.98
N LEU A 67 -5.99 0.06 5.97
CA LEU A 67 -6.11 1.45 5.51
C LEU A 67 -6.67 2.36 6.60
N ASN A 68 -7.75 1.95 7.27
CA ASN A 68 -8.33 2.70 8.38
C ASN A 68 -7.31 2.95 9.49
N ARG A 69 -6.58 1.91 9.92
CA ARG A 69 -5.50 2.06 10.92
C ARG A 69 -4.38 2.97 10.43
N ALA A 70 -4.04 2.95 9.14
CA ALA A 70 -3.06 3.86 8.59
C ALA A 70 -3.55 5.31 8.62
N ILE A 71 -4.81 5.55 8.24
CA ILE A 71 -5.46 6.85 8.33
C ILE A 71 -5.45 7.33 9.79
N GLU A 72 -5.88 6.53 10.75
CA GLU A 72 -5.85 6.89 12.18
C GLU A 72 -4.44 7.30 12.65
N ARG A 73 -3.41 6.54 12.27
CA ARG A 73 -2.02 6.83 12.62
C ARG A 73 -1.49 8.14 12.02
N PHE A 74 -1.85 8.45 10.78
CA PHE A 74 -1.23 9.55 10.02
C PHE A 74 -2.12 10.79 9.85
N ALA A 75 -3.44 10.65 9.97
CA ALA A 75 -4.39 11.77 9.96
C ALA A 75 -4.29 12.60 11.24
N GLY A 76 -3.93 12.01 12.38
CA GLY A 76 -3.59 12.73 13.60
C GLY A 76 -2.37 13.66 13.46
N GLY A 77 -1.54 13.46 12.43
CA GLY A 77 -0.39 14.30 12.10
C GLY A 77 -0.71 15.52 11.21
N ARG A 78 -1.97 15.70 10.76
CA ARG A 78 -2.42 16.90 10.03
C ARG A 78 -2.92 18.02 10.97
N ALA A 79 -2.35 18.15 12.16
CA ALA A 79 -2.62 19.29 13.03
C ALA A 79 -1.85 20.54 12.55
N LYS A 80 -2.45 21.24 11.57
CA LYS A 80 -2.22 22.62 11.05
C LYS A 80 -0.85 22.97 10.43
N PRO A 81 -0.84 23.89 9.41
CA PRO A 81 0.37 24.51 8.88
C PRO A 81 1.07 25.41 9.91
#